data_AF-A0A8B3LJE9-F1
#
_entry.id   AF-A0A8B3LJE9-F1
#
_cell.length_a   1.000
_cell.length_b   1.000
_cell.length_c   1.000
_cell.angle_alpha   90.00
_cell.angle_beta   90.00
_cell.angle_gamma   90.00
#
_symmetry.space_group_name_H-M   'P 1'
#
loop_
_entity.id
_entity.type
_entity.pdbx_description
1 polymer ?
#
loop_
_entity_poly.entity_id
_entity_poly.type
_entity_poly.pdbx_seq_one_letter_code
_entity_poly.pdbx_strand_id
1 'polypeptide(L)'
;IMSSLNDLDKRIAIFNGGADDFLLKPISTDELIARMRAILRRATQMTDLRLVFGNLDFDPVARQVFVDGHPMMIARRELCVLEHLLNRAGRIVPRAQLEDHLYSFNDDVSANALEVGIYRLRGHLTRSGATPRIKTIRGIGYILELTDASSA
;
A
#
# COMPACT_ATOMS: atom_id res chain seq x y z
N ILE A 1 11.64 -3.29 -20.32
CA ILE A 1 11.61 -4.26 -21.46
C ILE A 1 12.91 -4.10 -22.25
N MET A 2 13.58 -5.19 -22.67
CA MET A 2 14.83 -5.14 -23.46
C MET A 2 14.59 -5.51 -24.93
N SER A 3 14.82 -4.60 -25.87
CA SER A 3 14.62 -4.83 -27.31
C SER A 3 15.79 -4.26 -28.14
N SER A 4 16.09 -4.86 -29.30
CA SER A 4 17.24 -4.54 -30.16
C SER A 4 16.90 -3.68 -31.39
N LEU A 5 15.79 -2.95 -31.39
CA LEU A 5 15.40 -2.06 -32.49
C LEU A 5 15.33 -0.62 -31.99
N ASN A 6 16.18 0.25 -32.55
CA ASN A 6 16.28 1.67 -32.26
C ASN A 6 15.13 2.47 -32.92
N ASP A 7 13.90 2.03 -32.66
CA ASP A 7 12.67 2.58 -33.23
C ASP A 7 12.00 3.49 -32.18
N LEU A 8 11.99 4.78 -32.48
CA LEU A 8 11.49 5.82 -31.58
C LEU A 8 10.02 5.59 -31.21
N ASP A 9 9.20 5.17 -32.16
CA ASP A 9 7.76 4.99 -31.96
C ASP A 9 7.48 3.81 -31.00
N LYS A 10 8.26 2.74 -31.11
CA LYS A 10 8.19 1.60 -30.18
C LYS A 10 8.60 1.99 -28.77
N ARG A 11 9.63 2.83 -28.64
CA ARG A 11 10.08 3.32 -27.33
C ARG A 11 8.98 4.15 -26.67
N ILE A 12 8.34 5.05 -27.41
CA ILE A 12 7.21 5.85 -26.93
C ILE A 12 6.04 4.93 -26.51
N ALA A 13 5.68 3.94 -27.33
CA ALA A 13 4.63 2.98 -27.01
C ALA A 13 4.93 2.18 -25.73
N ILE A 14 6.20 1.80 -25.51
CA ILE A 14 6.63 1.08 -24.30
C ILE A 14 6.50 1.96 -23.06
N PHE A 15 6.92 3.23 -23.12
CA PHE A 15 6.74 4.18 -22.01
C PHE A 15 5.26 4.43 -21.72
N ASN A 16 4.45 4.67 -22.76
CA ASN A 16 3.00 4.87 -22.60
C ASN A 16 2.27 3.61 -22.07
N GLY A 17 2.83 2.42 -22.29
CA GLY A 17 2.37 1.17 -21.70
C GLY A 17 2.72 0.98 -20.22
N GLY A 18 3.36 1.96 -19.59
CA GLY A 18 3.69 1.96 -18.16
C GLY A 18 5.09 1.45 -17.83
N ALA A 19 6.01 1.35 -18.80
CA ALA A 19 7.40 1.04 -18.49
C ALA A 19 8.12 2.26 -17.88
N ASP A 20 8.78 2.07 -16.73
CA ASP A 20 9.55 3.13 -16.06
C ASP A 20 10.89 3.45 -16.74
N ASP A 21 11.47 2.48 -17.47
CA ASP A 21 12.72 2.64 -18.21
C ASP A 21 12.76 1.74 -19.45
N PHE A 22 13.51 2.18 -20.47
CA PHE A 22 13.72 1.45 -21.72
C PHE A 22 15.21 1.40 -22.06
N LEU A 23 15.74 0.20 -22.28
CA LEU A 23 17.16 -0.02 -22.55
C LEU A 23 17.35 -0.81 -23.85
N LEU A 24 18.24 -0.28 -24.69
CA LEU A 24 18.68 -0.91 -25.93
C LEU A 24 19.81 -1.90 -25.64
N LYS A 25 19.81 -3.03 -26.35
CA LYS A 25 20.94 -3.96 -26.36
C LYS A 25 21.93 -3.59 -27.47
N PRO A 26 23.25 -3.84 -27.30
CA PRO A 26 23.88 -4.41 -26.11
C PRO A 26 24.12 -3.35 -25.03
N ILE A 27 23.85 -3.71 -23.77
CA ILE A 27 24.13 -2.87 -22.59
C ILE A 27 25.23 -3.54 -21.76
N SER A 28 26.09 -2.74 -21.13
CA SER A 28 27.05 -3.28 -20.17
C SER A 28 26.35 -3.70 -18.88
N THR A 29 26.87 -4.74 -18.22
CA THR A 29 26.37 -5.18 -16.91
C THR A 29 26.45 -4.06 -15.87
N ASP A 30 27.52 -3.26 -15.92
CA ASP A 30 27.75 -2.17 -14.98
C ASP A 30 26.73 -1.04 -15.15
N GLU A 31 26.37 -0.68 -16.40
CA GLU A 31 25.31 0.30 -16.66
C GLU A 31 23.95 -0.19 -16.18
N LEU A 32 23.63 -1.48 -16.40
CA LEU A 32 22.39 -2.07 -15.91
C LEU A 32 22.32 -1.99 -14.37
N ILE A 33 23.40 -2.36 -13.68
CA ILE A 33 23.47 -2.29 -12.22
C ILE A 33 23.35 -0.84 -11.73
N ALA A 34 24.02 0.12 -12.39
CA ALA A 34 23.95 1.53 -12.03
C ALA A 34 22.53 2.10 -12.19
N ARG A 35 21.82 1.74 -13.26
CA ARG A 35 20.42 2.15 -13.50
C ARG A 35 19.45 1.51 -12.51
N MET A 36 19.61 0.22 -12.22
CA MET A 36 18.82 -0.45 -11.16
C MET A 36 19.00 0.27 -9.82
N ARG A 37 20.24 0.60 -9.44
CA ARG A 37 20.52 1.38 -8.23
C ARG A 37 19.89 2.77 -8.28
N ALA A 38 19.87 3.44 -9.43
CA ALA A 38 19.25 4.75 -9.59
C ALA A 38 17.71 4.71 -9.43
N ILE A 39 17.05 3.68 -9.98
CA ILE A 39 15.61 3.44 -9.82
C ILE A 39 15.28 3.17 -8.35
N LEU A 40 16.04 2.28 -7.72
CA LEU A 40 15.90 1.99 -6.29
C LEU A 40 16.15 3.23 -5.42
N ARG A 41 17.14 4.06 -5.77
CA ARG A 41 17.38 5.34 -5.08
C ARG A 41 16.24 6.33 -5.25
N ARG A 42 15.59 6.37 -6.42
CA ARG A 42 14.41 7.23 -6.63
C ARG A 42 13.25 6.75 -5.77
N ALA A 43 13.01 5.45 -5.70
CA ALA A 43 12.04 4.86 -4.79
C ALA A 43 12.38 5.18 -3.32
N THR A 44 13.66 5.20 -2.95
CA THR A 44 14.09 5.56 -1.58
C THR A 44 14.24 7.06 -1.31
N GLN A 45 14.24 7.93 -2.32
CA GLN A 45 14.13 9.38 -2.14
C GLN A 45 12.66 9.83 -2.02
N MET A 46 11.70 8.96 -2.38
CA MET A 46 10.29 9.10 -2.05
C MET A 46 9.95 8.65 -0.61
N THR A 47 10.96 8.32 0.21
CA THR A 47 10.83 7.69 1.54
C THR A 47 10.29 8.59 2.66
N ASP A 48 10.04 9.87 2.39
CA ASP A 48 9.26 10.75 3.29
C ASP A 48 7.75 10.76 2.99
N LEU A 49 7.25 9.89 2.10
CA LEU A 49 5.81 9.75 1.88
C LEU A 49 5.17 8.96 3.02
N ARG A 50 4.95 9.65 4.15
CA ARG A 50 3.91 9.23 5.08
C ARG A 50 2.60 9.13 4.31
N LEU A 51 1.90 7.99 4.42
CA LEU A 51 0.56 7.86 3.87
C LEU A 51 -0.40 8.62 4.79
N VAL A 52 -0.88 9.76 4.31
CA VAL A 52 -1.84 10.60 5.04
C VAL A 52 -3.24 10.35 4.51
N PHE A 53 -4.18 10.04 5.41
CA PHE A 53 -5.60 9.93 5.08
C PHE A 53 -6.45 10.44 6.24
N GLY A 54 -7.11 11.58 6.05
CA GLY A 54 -7.82 12.26 7.14
C GLY A 54 -6.82 12.79 8.17
N ASN A 55 -7.03 12.48 9.45
CA ASN A 55 -6.10 12.79 10.54
C ASN A 55 -5.15 11.63 10.87
N LEU A 56 -5.10 10.60 10.02
CA LEU A 56 -4.26 9.43 10.20
C LEU A 56 -3.01 9.55 9.32
N ASP A 57 -1.84 9.45 9.94
CA ASP A 57 -0.55 9.38 9.26
C ASP A 57 0.07 8.00 9.46
N PHE A 58 0.51 7.36 8.38
CA PHE A 58 1.24 6.10 8.44
C PHE A 58 2.63 6.24 7.86
N ASP A 59 3.64 5.85 8.63
CA ASP A 59 5.02 5.73 8.20
C ASP A 59 5.29 4.28 7.76
N PRO A 60 5.41 4.01 6.45
CA PRO A 60 5.64 2.66 5.94
C PRO A 60 7.04 2.11 6.29
N VAL A 61 8.01 2.99 6.56
CA VAL A 61 9.39 2.62 6.86
C VAL A 61 9.53 2.26 8.33
N ALA A 62 9.08 3.15 9.21
CA ALA A 62 9.09 2.93 10.65
C ALA A 62 7.99 1.95 11.09
N ARG A 63 7.01 1.67 10.22
CA ARG A 63 5.80 0.89 10.51
C ARG A 63 5.07 1.44 11.73
N GLN A 64 4.90 2.76 11.75
CA GLN A 64 4.23 3.50 12.81
C GLN A 64 3.00 4.20 12.26
N VAL A 65 1.99 4.34 13.10
CA VAL A 65 0.77 5.04 12.75
C VAL A 65 0.46 6.07 13.81
N PHE A 66 0.01 7.23 13.36
CA PHE A 66 -0.29 8.39 14.18
C PHE A 66 -1.70 8.86 13.87
N VAL A 67 -2.38 9.37 14.88
CA VAL A 67 -3.68 10.05 14.74
C VAL A 67 -3.54 11.41 15.40
N ASP A 68 -3.75 12.48 14.65
CA ASP A 68 -3.47 13.85 15.09
C ASP A 68 -2.06 14.00 15.69
N GLY A 69 -1.05 13.37 15.06
CA GLY A 69 0.34 13.35 15.51
C GLY A 69 0.63 12.47 16.73
N HIS A 70 -0.36 11.82 17.34
CA HIS A 70 -0.18 10.93 18.49
C HIS A 70 -0.03 9.47 18.05
N PRO A 71 0.98 8.72 18.53
CA PRO A 71 1.22 7.35 18.11
C PRO A 71 0.06 6.43 18.54
N MET A 72 -0.49 5.68 17.59
CA MET A 72 -1.50 4.65 17.84
C MET A 72 -0.85 3.26 17.78
N MET A 73 -0.72 2.62 18.94
CA MET A 73 -0.14 1.27 19.02
C MET A 73 -1.18 0.21 18.64
N ILE A 74 -0.87 -0.57 17.61
CA ILE A 74 -1.70 -1.68 17.11
C ILE A 74 -0.83 -2.91 16.81
N ALA A 75 -1.44 -4.10 16.79
CA ALA A 75 -0.70 -5.32 16.55
C ALA A 75 -0.19 -5.38 15.09
N ARG A 76 0.93 -6.07 14.86
CA ARG A 76 1.55 -6.20 13.52
C ARG A 76 0.56 -6.65 12.43
N ARG A 77 -0.36 -7.55 12.75
CA ARG A 77 -1.39 -8.04 11.82
C ARG A 77 -2.39 -6.95 11.45
N GLU A 78 -2.87 -6.18 12.44
CA GLU A 78 -3.78 -5.05 12.24
C GLU A 78 -3.09 -3.94 11.43
N LEU A 79 -1.82 -3.67 11.72
CA LEU A 79 -1.01 -2.70 10.99
C LEU A 79 -0.87 -3.07 9.51
N CYS A 80 -0.65 -4.35 9.23
CA CYS A 80 -0.53 -4.83 7.85
C CYS A 80 -1.85 -4.66 7.08
N VAL A 81 -2.99 -4.96 7.72
CA VAL A 81 -4.33 -4.72 7.13
C VAL A 81 -4.54 -3.22 6.89
N LEU A 82 -4.20 -2.37 7.86
CA LEU A 82 -4.33 -0.92 7.74
C LEU A 82 -3.50 -0.35 6.59
N GLU A 83 -2.24 -0.78 6.46
CA GLU A 83 -1.34 -0.39 5.37
C GLU A 83 -1.93 -0.72 3.99
N HIS A 84 -2.51 -1.91 3.84
CA HIS A 84 -3.14 -2.31 2.57
C HIS A 84 -4.38 -1.47 2.25
N LEU A 85 -5.17 -1.16 3.27
CA LEU A 85 -6.33 -0.29 3.14
C LEU A 85 -5.92 1.16 2.80
N LEU A 86 -4.84 1.68 3.39
CA LEU A 86 -4.32 3.02 3.12
C LEU A 86 -3.75 3.16 1.71
N ASN A 87 -3.01 2.15 1.23
CA ASN A 87 -2.51 2.11 -0.14
C ASN A 87 -3.63 2.16 -1.20
N ARG A 88 -4.87 1.84 -0.82
CA ARG A 88 -6.06 1.88 -1.66
C ARG A 88 -7.19 2.68 -1.01
N ALA A 89 -6.87 3.73 -0.26
CA ALA A 89 -7.87 4.54 0.43
C ALA A 89 -8.94 5.07 -0.55
N GLY A 90 -10.21 5.02 -0.13
CA GLY A 90 -11.36 5.34 -0.99
C GLY A 90 -11.70 4.29 -2.05
N ARG A 91 -11.00 3.15 -2.11
CA ARG A 91 -11.29 2.04 -3.03
C ARG A 91 -11.54 0.74 -2.26
N ILE A 92 -12.33 -0.15 -2.86
CA ILE A 92 -12.59 -1.47 -2.29
C ILE A 92 -11.33 -2.33 -2.42
N VAL A 93 -10.89 -2.89 -1.30
CA VAL A 93 -9.85 -3.92 -1.23
C VAL A 93 -10.54 -5.29 -1.10
N PRO A 94 -10.36 -6.19 -2.07
CA PRO A 94 -10.94 -7.52 -2.03
C PRO A 94 -10.51 -8.30 -0.79
N ARG A 95 -11.42 -9.13 -0.27
CA ARG A 95 -11.14 -9.97 0.91
C ARG A 95 -9.90 -10.85 0.72
N ALA A 96 -9.84 -11.57 -0.41
CA ALA A 96 -8.75 -12.49 -0.72
C ALA A 96 -7.37 -11.80 -0.69
N GLN A 97 -7.29 -10.55 -1.16
CA GLN A 97 -6.05 -9.78 -1.13
C GLN A 97 -5.59 -9.51 0.31
N LEU A 98 -6.50 -9.15 1.23
CA LEU A 98 -6.15 -8.94 2.64
C LEU A 98 -5.78 -10.24 3.34
N GLU A 99 -6.41 -11.34 2.95
CA GLU A 99 -6.15 -12.68 3.47
C GLU A 99 -4.75 -13.19 3.10
N ASP A 100 -4.33 -13.06 1.84
CA ASP A 100 -2.99 -13.50 1.38
C ASP A 100 -1.85 -12.90 2.24
N HIS A 101 -2.00 -11.63 2.61
CA HIS A 101 -1.03 -10.94 3.45
C HIS A 101 -1.08 -11.37 4.93
N LEU A 102 -2.23 -11.82 5.43
CA LEU A 102 -2.37 -12.35 6.78
C LEU A 102 -1.85 -13.78 6.90
N TYR A 103 -2.07 -14.62 5.88
CA TYR A 103 -1.61 -16.01 5.86
C TYR A 103 -0.09 -16.13 5.70
N SER A 104 0.57 -15.10 5.14
CA SER A 104 2.04 -15.02 5.03
C SER A 104 2.77 -14.94 6.38
N PHE A 105 2.05 -14.82 7.52
CA PHE A 105 2.65 -14.74 8.85
C PHE A 105 2.87 -16.11 9.55
N ASN A 106 2.71 -17.24 8.84
CA ASN A 106 3.14 -18.60 9.25
C ASN A 106 2.54 -19.22 10.53
N ASP A 107 1.57 -18.57 11.17
CA ASP A 107 0.83 -19.18 12.28
C ASP A 107 -0.48 -19.79 11.77
N ASP A 108 -1.02 -20.81 12.45
CA ASP A 108 -2.37 -21.36 12.23
C ASP A 108 -3.43 -20.24 12.24
N VAL A 109 -3.65 -19.63 11.08
CA VAL A 109 -4.58 -18.52 10.91
C VAL A 109 -5.97 -19.13 10.88
N SER A 110 -6.76 -18.87 11.92
CA SER A 110 -8.15 -19.26 11.96
C SER A 110 -8.89 -18.65 10.76
N ALA A 111 -9.89 -19.36 10.22
CA ALA A 111 -10.66 -18.94 9.05
C ALA A 111 -11.32 -17.54 9.19
N ASN A 112 -11.38 -17.00 10.40
CA ASN A 112 -11.95 -15.69 10.75
C ASN A 112 -10.89 -14.64 11.19
N ALA A 113 -9.60 -14.89 10.98
CA ALA A 113 -8.56 -14.00 11.48
C ALA A 113 -8.62 -12.59 10.88
N LEU A 114 -9.04 -12.46 9.61
CA LEU A 114 -9.25 -11.17 8.97
C LEU A 114 -10.37 -10.40 9.68
N GLU A 115 -11.50 -11.03 9.97
CA GLU A 115 -12.62 -10.40 10.67
C GLU A 115 -12.24 -9.93 12.06
N VAL A 116 -11.48 -10.75 12.80
CA VAL A 116 -10.98 -10.38 14.13
C VAL A 116 -10.02 -9.19 14.01
N GLY A 117 -9.13 -9.20 13.04
CA GLY A 117 -8.20 -8.10 12.76
C GLY A 117 -8.94 -6.80 12.41
N ILE A 118 -9.94 -6.86 11.52
CA ILE A 118 -10.77 -5.71 11.15
C ILE A 118 -11.55 -5.19 12.36
N TYR A 119 -12.11 -6.08 13.18
CA TYR A 119 -12.84 -5.69 14.40
C TYR A 119 -11.94 -4.94 15.38
N ARG A 120 -10.75 -5.47 15.67
CA ARG A 120 -9.78 -4.80 16.56
C ARG A 120 -9.30 -3.48 15.99
N LEU A 121 -8.95 -3.45 14.69
CA LEU A 121 -8.49 -2.25 14.00
C LEU A 121 -9.55 -1.14 14.03
N ARG A 122 -10.83 -1.46 13.78
CA ARG A 122 -11.95 -0.50 13.97
C ARG A 122 -12.00 0.05 15.39
N GLY A 123 -11.82 -0.81 16.39
CA GLY A 123 -11.73 -0.39 17.79
C GLY A 123 -10.57 0.57 18.05
N HIS A 124 -9.39 0.32 17.48
CA HIS A 124 -8.24 1.21 17.59
C HIS A 124 -8.47 2.56 16.91
N LEU A 125 -9.00 2.58 15.69
CA LEU A 125 -9.35 3.81 14.97
C LEU A 125 -10.39 4.64 15.73
N THR A 126 -11.39 3.99 16.31
CA THR A 126 -12.44 4.68 17.06
C THR A 126 -11.89 5.28 18.36
N ARG A 127 -11.11 4.51 19.13
CA ARG A 127 -10.54 4.97 20.41
C ARG A 127 -9.49 6.07 20.25
N SER A 128 -8.81 6.13 19.11
CA SER A 128 -7.82 7.16 18.79
C SER A 128 -8.43 8.44 18.22
N GLY A 129 -9.74 8.46 17.92
CA GLY A 129 -10.37 9.61 17.27
C GLY A 129 -10.04 9.74 15.78
N ALA A 130 -9.66 8.64 15.12
CA ALA A 130 -9.35 8.66 13.70
C ALA A 130 -10.60 8.97 12.86
N THR A 131 -10.47 9.91 11.92
CA THR A 131 -11.53 10.27 10.97
C THR A 131 -11.77 9.20 9.89
N PRO A 132 -10.77 8.39 9.47
CA PRO A 132 -11.01 7.24 8.60
C PRO A 132 -11.76 6.11 9.30
N ARG A 133 -12.70 5.49 8.57
CA ARG A 133 -13.45 4.31 9.00
C ARG A 133 -13.34 3.19 7.99
N ILE A 134 -13.33 1.97 8.51
CA ILE A 134 -13.33 0.76 7.68
C ILE A 134 -14.78 0.31 7.51
N LYS A 135 -15.28 0.29 6.29
CA LYS A 135 -16.61 -0.23 5.95
C LYS A 135 -16.50 -1.59 5.25
N THR A 136 -17.43 -2.48 5.58
CA THR A 136 -17.51 -3.79 4.95
C THR A 136 -18.43 -3.71 3.75
N ILE A 137 -17.93 -4.13 2.59
CA ILE A 137 -18.72 -4.33 1.39
C ILE A 137 -19.01 -5.83 1.27
N ARG A 138 -20.25 -6.20 1.59
CA ARG A 138 -20.68 -7.61 1.69
C ARG A 138 -20.36 -8.36 0.39
N GLY A 139 -19.73 -9.53 0.54
CA GLY A 139 -19.34 -10.39 -0.58
C GLY A 139 -18.15 -9.92 -1.41
N ILE A 140 -17.56 -8.74 -1.12
CA ILE A 140 -16.46 -8.17 -1.91
C ILE A 140 -15.20 -7.96 -1.05
N GLY A 141 -15.33 -7.23 0.06
CA GLY A 141 -14.18 -6.90 0.90
C GLY A 141 -14.41 -5.67 1.77
N TYR A 142 -13.40 -4.80 1.84
CA TYR A 142 -13.38 -3.67 2.77
C TYR A 142 -12.93 -2.40 2.06
N ILE A 143 -13.41 -1.25 2.53
CA ILE A 143 -13.00 0.08 2.07
C ILE A 143 -12.64 0.93 3.28
N LEU A 144 -11.59 1.74 3.14
CA LEU A 144 -11.26 2.80 4.08
C LEU A 144 -11.78 4.12 3.51
N GLU A 145 -12.72 4.73 4.21
CA GLU A 145 -13.38 5.97 3.81
C GLU A 145 -13.32 7.00 4.93
N LEU A 146 -13.37 8.29 4.58
CA LEU A 146 -13.49 9.33 5.59
C LEU A 146 -14.91 9.31 6.17
N THR A 147 -15.03 9.62 7.46
CA THR A 147 -16.34 9.87 8.06
C THR A 147 -16.89 11.16 7.45
N ASP A 148 -17.83 11.06 6.51
CA ASP A 148 -18.57 12.23 6.04
C ASP A 148 -19.44 12.77 7.17
N ALA A 149 -19.35 14.07 7.43
CA ALA A 149 -20.27 14.79 8.31
C ALA A 149 -21.72 14.86 7.75
N SER A 150 -22.00 14.24 6.60
CA SER A 150 -23.27 14.32 5.87
C SER A 150 -24.16 13.06 5.98
N SER A 151 -23.93 12.20 6.97
CA SER A 151 -24.83 11.06 7.24
C SER A 151 -25.07 10.92 8.74
N ALA A 152 -25.76 11.91 9.29
CA ALA A 152 -26.49 11.86 10.55
C ALA A 152 -27.92 12.35 10.28
#